data_AF-A0A2V8VIT5-F1
#
_entry.id   AF-A0A2V8VIT5-F1
#
_cell.length_a   1.000
_cell.length_b   1.000
_cell.length_c   1.000
_cell.angle_alpha   90.00
_cell.angle_beta   90.00
_cell.angle_gamma   90.00
#
_symmetry.space_group_name_H-M   'P 1'
#
loop_
_entity.id
_entity.type
_entity.pdbx_description
1 polymer ?
#
loop_
_entity_poly.entity_id
_entity_poly.type
_entity_poly.pdbx_seq_one_letter_code
_entity_poly.pdbx_strand_id
1 'polypeptide(L)'
;MSSPKTAAILEVDEPRSGAQQTRYHVCSKCIMDTTDPDIAFDDDGVCNHCHRYEQVAKMRLFEGQENKHKLDELINEITARGRRKEYDCIIGVSGGVDSTYVAYVVKHLGLRPLAVHLDNGWDSELAVGNIENTLKKLNIDLYTYVIDWEEFKDLQLSFLRASTPDGEIPTDHAILATLYRVASQHGVRYIILGTNVISEAVMPLKWGYGYFDLKYIENIHKRFGSRKLSTFPRVGLPQLFYYRVIKRVQMVSILNYLSYDKQQAMKTIQEELGWVNYGGKHHESIYTRFFQAYILPRKFNIDKRKAHYSNLVCSGQMTREQALDEMKNPAFSPDKLRDDREYVIKKLGISEEKFE
;
A
#
# COMPACT_ATOMS: atom_id res chain seq x y z
N MET A 1 -15.70 29.22 -32.52
CA MET A 1 -17.02 28.59 -32.73
C MET A 1 -16.77 27.14 -33.11
N SER A 2 -16.45 26.25 -32.18
CA SER A 2 -17.27 25.63 -31.12
C SER A 2 -18.26 24.58 -31.66
N SER A 3 -18.03 23.35 -31.20
CA SER A 3 -18.97 22.24 -30.98
C SER A 3 -19.03 21.12 -32.04
N PRO A 4 -19.25 19.86 -31.61
CA PRO A 4 -18.21 19.05 -30.97
C PRO A 4 -18.15 17.62 -31.51
N LYS A 5 -17.02 16.94 -31.28
CA LYS A 5 -16.87 15.50 -31.48
C LYS A 5 -17.64 14.76 -30.37
N THR A 6 -18.54 13.90 -30.80
CA THR A 6 -19.37 13.00 -29.98
C THR A 6 -18.50 12.16 -29.05
N ALA A 7 -18.80 12.23 -27.75
CA ALA A 7 -18.22 11.38 -26.73
C ALA A 7 -18.71 9.93 -26.91
N ALA A 8 -17.79 8.97 -26.90
CA ALA A 8 -18.14 7.57 -26.73
C ALA A 8 -18.71 7.39 -25.32
N ILE A 9 -20.00 7.12 -25.26
CA ILE A 9 -20.72 6.75 -24.04
C ILE A 9 -20.20 5.37 -23.65
N LEU A 10 -19.54 5.28 -22.50
CA LEU A 10 -19.31 4.02 -21.80
C LEU A 10 -20.69 3.52 -21.39
N GLU A 11 -21.20 2.48 -22.06
CA GLU A 11 -22.36 1.74 -21.60
C GLU A 11 -21.99 1.13 -20.24
N VAL A 12 -22.70 1.60 -19.22
CA VAL A 12 -22.59 1.10 -17.85
C VAL A 12 -23.61 -0.04 -17.77
N ASP A 13 -23.13 -1.29 -17.82
CA ASP A 13 -24.00 -2.45 -17.62
C ASP A 13 -24.69 -2.35 -16.24
N GLU A 14 -26.02 -2.45 -16.25
CA GLU A 14 -26.84 -2.47 -15.04
C GLU A 14 -26.49 -3.66 -14.13
N PRO A 15 -26.57 -3.50 -12.79
CA PRO A 15 -26.27 -4.58 -11.87
C PRO A 15 -27.32 -5.68 -11.97
N ARG A 16 -26.93 -6.85 -12.50
CA ARG A 16 -27.73 -8.07 -12.41
C ARG A 16 -27.89 -8.46 -10.94
N SER A 17 -29.11 -8.29 -10.45
CA SER A 17 -29.57 -8.79 -9.17
C SER A 17 -29.63 -10.32 -9.19
N GLY A 18 -29.05 -10.94 -8.15
CA GLY A 18 -29.06 -12.39 -7.96
C GLY A 18 -27.69 -12.88 -7.50
N ALA A 19 -27.53 -13.06 -6.20
CA ALA A 19 -26.40 -13.82 -5.66
C ALA A 19 -26.54 -15.29 -6.09
N GLN A 20 -26.10 -15.60 -7.30
CA GLN A 20 -25.78 -16.96 -7.70
C GLN A 20 -24.65 -17.42 -6.77
N GLN A 21 -24.86 -18.53 -6.06
CA GLN A 21 -23.76 -19.24 -5.39
C GLN A 21 -22.74 -19.62 -6.48
N THR A 22 -21.71 -18.80 -6.63
CA THR A 22 -20.59 -19.08 -7.52
C THR A 22 -19.91 -20.32 -6.96
N ARG A 23 -19.90 -21.41 -7.75
CA ARG A 23 -19.15 -22.61 -7.42
C ARG A 23 -17.70 -22.19 -7.16
N TYR A 24 -17.13 -22.64 -6.04
CA TYR A 24 -15.75 -22.33 -5.69
C TYR A 24 -14.81 -22.66 -6.86
N HIS A 25 -14.07 -21.66 -7.33
CA HIS A 25 -13.17 -21.75 -8.47
C HIS A 25 -11.90 -20.97 -8.17
N VAL A 26 -10.74 -21.58 -8.42
CA VAL A 26 -9.41 -20.95 -8.29
C VAL A 26 -8.81 -20.80 -9.67
N CYS A 27 -8.22 -19.63 -9.95
CA CYS A 27 -7.56 -19.33 -11.20
C CYS A 27 -6.55 -20.42 -11.60
N SER A 28 -6.51 -20.75 -12.89
CA SER A 28 -5.57 -21.73 -13.47
C SER A 28 -4.14 -21.19 -13.51
N LYS A 29 -3.96 -19.86 -13.62
CA LYS A 29 -2.65 -19.19 -13.71
C LYS A 29 -2.09 -18.69 -12.39
N CYS A 30 -2.93 -18.09 -11.54
CA CYS A 30 -2.54 -17.61 -10.20
C CYS A 30 -3.31 -18.36 -9.10
N ILE A 31 -3.50 -17.76 -7.92
CA ILE A 31 -4.25 -18.37 -6.82
C ILE A 31 -5.45 -17.51 -6.35
N MET A 32 -5.81 -16.46 -7.11
CA MET A 32 -7.07 -15.75 -6.87
C MET A 32 -8.27 -16.67 -7.13
N ASP A 33 -9.33 -16.48 -6.37
CA ASP A 33 -10.52 -17.34 -6.40
C ASP A 33 -11.80 -16.54 -6.18
N THR A 34 -12.93 -17.25 -6.14
CA THR A 34 -14.27 -16.68 -5.95
C THR A 34 -14.51 -16.02 -4.58
N THR A 35 -13.50 -15.89 -3.71
CA THR A 35 -13.59 -15.00 -2.54
C THR A 35 -13.46 -13.52 -2.91
N ASP A 36 -12.93 -13.22 -4.09
CA ASP A 36 -13.14 -11.91 -4.70
C ASP A 36 -14.52 -11.88 -5.37
N PRO A 37 -15.46 -11.03 -4.90
CA PRO A 37 -16.80 -10.94 -5.46
C PRO A 37 -16.87 -10.43 -6.90
N ASP A 38 -15.81 -9.79 -7.41
CA ASP A 38 -15.75 -9.23 -8.76
C ASP A 38 -14.82 -10.05 -9.68
N ILE A 39 -14.43 -11.26 -9.27
CA ILE A 39 -13.57 -12.11 -10.09
C ILE A 39 -14.37 -12.69 -11.27
N ALA A 40 -13.73 -12.68 -12.44
CA ALA A 40 -14.23 -13.33 -13.64
C ALA A 40 -13.13 -14.18 -14.24
N PHE A 41 -13.49 -15.31 -14.86
CA PHE A 41 -12.58 -16.23 -15.50
C PHE A 41 -12.89 -16.29 -17.00
N ASP A 42 -11.86 -16.46 -17.82
CA ASP A 42 -12.01 -16.81 -19.23
C ASP A 42 -12.20 -18.32 -19.43
N ASP A 43 -12.30 -18.75 -20.70
CA ASP A 43 -12.51 -20.15 -21.08
C ASP A 43 -11.34 -21.07 -20.65
N ASP A 44 -10.14 -20.53 -20.44
CA ASP A 44 -8.95 -21.24 -19.96
C ASP A 44 -8.86 -21.23 -18.40
N GLY A 45 -9.86 -20.65 -17.72
CA GLY A 45 -9.90 -20.53 -16.27
C GLY A 45 -8.94 -19.48 -15.70
N VAL A 46 -8.44 -18.56 -16.53
CA VAL A 46 -7.55 -17.46 -16.11
C VAL A 46 -8.40 -16.28 -15.66
N CYS A 47 -8.09 -15.72 -14.49
CA CYS A 47 -8.88 -14.64 -13.91
C CYS A 47 -8.55 -13.26 -14.50
N ASN A 48 -9.51 -12.34 -14.43
CA ASN A 48 -9.39 -10.93 -14.81
C ASN A 48 -8.18 -10.21 -14.18
N HIS A 49 -7.74 -10.61 -12.98
CA HIS A 49 -6.54 -10.04 -12.35
C HIS A 49 -5.26 -10.38 -13.09
N CYS A 50 -5.11 -11.59 -13.62
CA CYS A 50 -3.94 -11.97 -14.40
C CYS A 50 -3.88 -11.17 -15.71
N HIS A 51 -5.02 -11.02 -16.40
CA HIS A 51 -5.12 -10.21 -17.61
C HIS A 51 -4.75 -8.75 -17.35
N ARG A 52 -5.28 -8.18 -16.25
CA ARG A 52 -4.94 -6.81 -15.82
C ARG A 52 -3.46 -6.69 -15.48
N TYR A 53 -2.88 -7.67 -14.78
CA TYR A 53 -1.47 -7.69 -14.44
C TYR A 53 -0.61 -7.59 -15.70
N GLU A 54 -0.87 -8.42 -16.71
CA GLU A 54 -0.11 -8.42 -17.96
C GLU A 54 -0.17 -7.08 -18.69
N GLN A 55 -1.34 -6.46 -18.75
CA GLN A 55 -1.51 -5.14 -19.36
C GLN A 55 -0.70 -4.08 -18.61
N VAL A 56 -0.79 -4.06 -17.28
CA VAL A 56 -0.08 -3.09 -16.44
C VAL A 56 1.43 -3.32 -16.48
N ALA A 57 1.88 -4.58 -16.47
CA ALA A 57 3.29 -4.97 -16.60
C ALA A 57 3.87 -4.47 -17.92
N LYS A 58 3.21 -4.72 -19.06
CA LYS A 58 3.64 -4.23 -20.38
C LYS A 58 3.76 -2.70 -20.45
N MET A 59 2.95 -1.97 -19.70
CA MET A 59 2.95 -0.50 -19.71
C MET A 59 3.97 0.12 -18.75
N ARG A 60 4.30 -0.58 -17.65
CA ARG A 60 5.01 0.03 -16.52
C ARG A 60 6.32 -0.64 -16.16
N LEU A 61 6.55 -1.87 -16.58
CA LEU A 61 7.81 -2.57 -16.42
C LEU A 61 8.63 -2.43 -17.70
N PHE A 62 9.92 -2.17 -17.54
CA PHE A 62 10.84 -1.97 -18.66
C PHE A 62 11.98 -2.99 -18.55
N GLU A 63 12.49 -3.44 -19.68
CA GLU A 63 13.55 -4.45 -19.74
C GLU A 63 14.79 -3.92 -20.46
N GLY A 64 15.95 -4.49 -20.13
CA GLY A 64 17.21 -4.22 -20.81
C GLY A 64 17.61 -2.74 -20.85
N GLN A 65 18.05 -2.28 -22.02
CA GLN A 65 18.56 -0.91 -22.22
C GLN A 65 17.47 0.17 -22.12
N GLU A 66 16.22 -0.16 -22.47
CA GLU A 66 15.10 0.78 -22.32
C GLU A 66 14.90 1.15 -20.85
N ASN A 67 15.02 0.17 -19.95
CA ASN A 67 14.88 0.40 -18.51
C ASN A 67 15.93 1.39 -17.99
N LYS A 68 17.20 1.14 -18.32
CA LYS A 68 18.30 2.03 -17.91
C LYS A 68 18.09 3.46 -18.42
N HIS A 69 17.70 3.61 -19.69
CA HIS A 69 17.44 4.93 -20.27
C HIS A 69 16.32 5.68 -19.53
N LYS A 70 15.19 5.02 -19.25
CA LYS A 70 14.06 5.65 -18.54
C LYS A 70 14.41 6.00 -17.10
N LEU A 71 15.19 5.15 -16.42
CA LEU A 71 15.70 5.45 -15.09
C LEU A 71 16.61 6.67 -15.13
N ASP A 72 17.58 6.71 -16.04
CA ASP A 72 18.50 7.84 -16.19
C ASP A 72 17.75 9.15 -16.50
N GLU A 73 16.75 9.11 -17.39
CA GLU A 73 15.87 10.25 -17.68
C GLU A 73 15.13 10.73 -16.42
N LEU A 74 14.52 9.80 -15.66
CA LEU A 74 13.81 10.10 -14.43
C LEU A 74 14.74 10.75 -13.39
N ILE A 75 15.92 10.18 -13.17
CA ILE A 75 16.90 10.69 -12.20
C ILE A 75 17.39 12.08 -12.63
N ASN A 76 17.73 12.27 -13.91
CA ASN A 76 18.11 13.57 -14.44
C ASN A 76 17.00 14.61 -14.24
N GLU A 77 15.73 14.25 -14.45
CA GLU A 77 14.62 15.14 -14.21
C GLU A 77 14.49 15.51 -12.73
N ILE A 78 14.50 14.51 -11.83
CA ILE A 78 14.43 14.72 -10.37
C ILE A 78 15.55 15.67 -9.92
N THR A 79 16.80 15.38 -10.28
CA THR A 79 17.96 16.18 -9.91
C THR A 79 17.86 17.61 -10.46
N ALA A 80 17.46 17.77 -11.73
CA ALA A 80 17.30 19.09 -12.33
C ALA A 80 16.23 19.94 -11.62
N ARG A 81 15.10 19.33 -11.24
CA ARG A 81 14.01 19.99 -10.51
C ARG A 81 14.33 20.24 -9.03
N GLY A 82 15.26 19.47 -8.48
CA GLY A 82 15.80 19.61 -7.13
C GLY A 82 16.98 20.57 -7.01
N ARG A 83 17.46 21.15 -8.12
CA ARG A 83 18.59 22.08 -8.10
C ARG A 83 18.31 23.30 -7.20
N ARG A 84 19.27 23.66 -6.35
CA ARG A 84 19.18 24.73 -5.33
C ARG A 84 18.16 24.48 -4.22
N LYS A 85 17.70 23.25 -4.05
CA LYS A 85 16.93 22.81 -2.90
C LYS A 85 17.77 21.86 -2.05
N GLU A 86 17.44 21.82 -0.77
CA GLU A 86 18.00 20.86 0.18
C GLU A 86 17.72 19.43 -0.30
N TYR A 87 16.44 19.13 -0.57
CA TYR A 87 15.98 17.84 -1.07
C TYR A 87 15.51 17.90 -2.53
N ASP A 88 15.74 16.83 -3.28
CA ASP A 88 15.24 16.67 -4.65
C ASP A 88 14.00 15.76 -4.74
N CYS A 89 13.80 14.90 -3.75
CA CYS A 89 12.66 14.00 -3.65
C CYS A 89 12.23 13.77 -2.18
N ILE A 90 11.00 13.30 -2.01
CA ILE A 90 10.46 12.76 -0.77
C ILE A 90 10.40 11.24 -0.91
N ILE A 91 10.72 10.50 0.15
CA ILE A 91 10.47 9.05 0.21
C ILE A 91 9.61 8.72 1.42
N GLY A 92 8.64 7.82 1.26
CA GLY A 92 7.89 7.27 2.38
C GLY A 92 8.64 6.08 3.00
N VAL A 93 8.80 6.06 4.32
CA VAL A 93 9.45 4.95 5.04
C VAL A 93 8.52 4.31 6.08
N SER A 94 8.53 2.98 6.11
CA SER A 94 7.68 2.17 7.00
C SER A 94 8.45 1.12 7.80
N GLY A 95 9.75 0.94 7.50
CA GLY A 95 10.55 -0.18 8.01
C GLY A 95 10.33 -1.49 7.23
N GLY A 96 9.40 -1.49 6.27
CA GLY A 96 9.15 -2.60 5.37
C GLY A 96 10.13 -2.70 4.20
N VAL A 97 10.22 -3.92 3.64
CA VAL A 97 11.17 -4.30 2.57
C VAL A 97 11.22 -3.26 1.45
N ASP A 98 10.07 -2.98 0.83
CA ASP A 98 9.99 -2.16 -0.37
C ASP A 98 10.43 -0.71 -0.08
N SER A 99 9.99 -0.15 1.05
CA SER A 99 10.34 1.23 1.44
C SER A 99 11.81 1.37 1.85
N THR A 100 12.38 0.37 2.54
CA THR A 100 13.80 0.35 2.90
C THR A 100 14.66 0.20 1.65
N TYR A 101 14.26 -0.66 0.71
CA TYR A 101 14.97 -0.82 -0.55
C TYR A 101 14.87 0.44 -1.43
N VAL A 102 13.74 1.15 -1.43
CA VAL A 102 13.67 2.47 -2.07
C VAL A 102 14.68 3.44 -1.47
N ALA A 103 14.79 3.53 -0.14
CA ALA A 103 15.78 4.39 0.51
C ALA A 103 17.21 4.04 0.08
N TYR A 104 17.54 2.75 0.03
CA TYR A 104 18.81 2.24 -0.48
C TYR A 104 19.05 2.71 -1.92
N VAL A 105 18.12 2.43 -2.83
CA VAL A 105 18.24 2.73 -4.25
C VAL A 105 18.41 4.23 -4.50
N VAL A 106 17.53 5.08 -3.95
CA VAL A 106 17.59 6.52 -4.24
C VAL A 106 18.91 7.13 -3.78
N LYS A 107 19.48 6.64 -2.67
CA LYS A 107 20.79 7.08 -2.19
C LYS A 107 21.91 6.67 -3.15
N HIS A 108 21.89 5.43 -3.65
CA HIS A 108 22.90 4.92 -4.59
C HIS A 108 22.78 5.57 -5.97
N LEU A 109 21.61 6.05 -6.34
CA LEU A 109 21.39 6.86 -7.55
C LEU A 109 21.79 8.33 -7.38
N GLY A 110 22.34 8.72 -6.22
CA GLY A 110 22.84 10.07 -5.97
C GLY A 110 21.77 11.12 -5.68
N LEU A 111 20.53 10.70 -5.42
CA LEU A 111 19.45 11.61 -5.01
C LEU A 111 19.64 12.07 -3.56
N ARG A 112 19.00 13.20 -3.22
CA ARG A 112 18.97 13.79 -1.87
C ARG A 112 17.54 13.73 -1.31
N PRO A 113 17.10 12.57 -0.80
CA PRO A 113 15.75 12.40 -0.28
C PRO A 113 15.57 13.04 1.09
N LEU A 114 14.36 13.51 1.37
CA LEU A 114 13.82 13.62 2.73
C LEU A 114 12.94 12.39 2.99
N ALA A 115 13.27 11.59 4.01
CA ALA A 115 12.42 10.49 4.44
C ALA A 115 11.24 11.01 5.25
N VAL A 116 10.05 10.49 4.97
CA VAL A 116 8.81 10.85 5.64
C VAL A 116 8.17 9.60 6.21
N HIS A 117 7.93 9.63 7.52
CA HIS A 117 7.24 8.58 8.24
C HIS A 117 5.96 9.14 8.88
N LEU A 118 4.92 8.33 8.93
CA LEU A 118 3.69 8.62 9.63
C LEU A 118 3.56 7.60 10.76
N ASP A 119 3.70 8.09 11.99
CA ASP A 119 3.47 7.28 13.18
C ASP A 119 1.99 7.44 13.57
N ASN A 120 1.22 6.37 13.40
CA ASN A 120 -0.19 6.29 13.78
C ASN A 120 -0.39 5.54 15.12
N GLY A 121 0.71 5.26 15.83
CA GLY A 121 0.76 4.53 17.07
C GLY A 121 0.84 3.01 16.91
N TRP A 122 0.93 2.44 15.71
CA TRP A 122 0.90 0.98 15.53
C TRP A 122 2.20 0.34 15.07
N ASP A 123 3.28 1.11 14.96
CA ASP A 123 4.57 0.57 14.52
C ASP A 123 5.08 -0.48 15.50
N SER A 124 5.59 -1.58 14.94
CA SER A 124 6.34 -2.56 15.71
C SER A 124 7.74 -2.04 16.03
N GLU A 125 8.31 -2.49 17.15
CA GLU A 125 9.67 -2.13 17.54
C GLU A 125 10.70 -2.47 16.44
N LEU A 126 10.49 -3.58 15.73
CA LEU A 126 11.32 -3.98 14.59
C LEU A 126 11.21 -3.00 13.43
N ALA A 127 10.00 -2.49 13.12
CA ALA A 127 9.81 -1.50 12.06
C ALA A 127 10.54 -0.19 12.40
N VAL A 128 10.39 0.30 13.63
CA VAL A 128 11.10 1.49 14.12
C VAL A 128 12.61 1.31 14.02
N GLY A 129 13.14 0.19 14.53
CA GLY A 129 14.57 -0.12 14.45
C GLY A 129 15.08 -0.22 13.01
N ASN A 130 14.29 -0.80 12.09
CA ASN A 130 14.63 -0.86 10.67
C ASN A 130 14.68 0.52 10.02
N ILE A 131 13.74 1.42 10.35
CA ILE A 131 13.77 2.82 9.88
C ILE A 131 15.03 3.52 10.38
N GLU A 132 15.28 3.49 11.69
CA GLU A 132 16.42 4.16 12.31
C GLU A 132 17.76 3.69 11.74
N ASN A 133 17.96 2.38 11.67
CA ASN A 133 19.20 1.79 11.13
C ASN A 133 19.42 2.16 9.66
N THR A 134 18.36 2.08 8.85
CA THR A 134 18.39 2.43 7.43
C THR A 134 18.81 3.89 7.22
N LEU A 135 18.11 4.82 7.87
CA LEU A 135 18.32 6.25 7.65
C LEU A 135 19.66 6.73 8.21
N LYS A 136 20.10 6.16 9.35
CA LYS A 136 21.42 6.44 9.92
C LYS A 136 22.55 5.99 9.00
N LYS A 137 22.50 4.76 8.47
CA LYS A 137 23.53 4.24 7.56
C LYS A 137 23.58 5.00 6.23
N LEU A 138 22.42 5.36 5.70
CA LEU A 138 22.33 6.08 4.43
C LEU A 138 22.53 7.59 4.58
N ASN A 139 22.60 8.11 5.82
CA ASN A 139 22.63 9.53 6.13
C ASN A 139 21.52 10.28 5.36
N ILE A 140 20.28 9.95 5.71
CA ILE A 140 19.05 10.54 5.14
C ILE A 140 18.26 11.17 6.30
N ASP A 141 17.82 12.41 6.13
CA ASP A 141 17.03 13.12 7.12
C ASP A 141 15.62 12.51 7.24
N LEU A 142 15.07 12.53 8.45
CA LEU A 142 13.74 12.00 8.77
C LEU A 142 12.80 13.11 9.23
N TYR A 143 11.63 13.18 8.60
CA TYR A 143 10.46 13.86 9.10
C TYR A 143 9.41 12.84 9.55
N THR A 144 9.04 12.86 10.84
CA THR A 144 7.95 12.02 11.36
C THR A 144 6.74 12.87 11.69
N TYR A 145 5.58 12.50 11.14
CA TYR A 145 4.30 13.03 11.60
C TYR A 145 3.65 12.03 12.56
N VAL A 146 3.58 12.39 13.82
CA VAL A 146 2.87 11.61 14.85
C VAL A 146 1.41 12.05 14.87
N ILE A 147 0.49 11.13 14.60
CA ILE A 147 -0.95 11.42 14.66
C ILE A 147 -1.39 11.50 16.13
N ASP A 148 -2.33 12.40 16.45
CA ASP A 148 -3.02 12.36 17.73
C ASP A 148 -3.72 11.00 17.92
N TRP A 149 -3.24 10.25 18.91
CA TRP A 149 -3.69 8.88 19.16
C TRP A 149 -5.18 8.81 19.48
N GLU A 150 -5.73 9.77 20.23
CA GLU A 150 -7.14 9.72 20.63
C GLU A 150 -8.08 10.02 19.45
N GLU A 151 -7.69 10.93 18.55
CA GLU A 151 -8.37 11.13 17.27
C GLU A 151 -8.32 9.87 16.40
N PHE A 152 -7.14 9.30 16.22
CA PHE A 152 -6.94 8.15 15.33
C PHE A 152 -7.65 6.88 15.84
N LYS A 153 -7.58 6.64 17.15
CA LYS A 153 -8.29 5.54 17.82
C LYS A 153 -9.81 5.62 17.62
N ASP A 154 -10.41 6.80 17.78
CA ASP A 154 -11.85 7.02 17.54
C ASP A 154 -12.23 6.77 16.07
N LEU A 155 -11.37 7.21 15.13
CA LEU A 155 -11.54 6.93 13.71
C LEU A 155 -11.45 5.44 13.39
N GLN A 156 -10.43 4.72 13.88
CA GLN A 156 -10.30 3.28 13.66
C GLN A 156 -11.45 2.48 14.29
N LEU A 157 -11.88 2.84 15.51
CA LEU A 157 -13.07 2.24 16.11
C LEU A 157 -14.33 2.50 15.28
N SER A 158 -14.43 3.66 14.62
CA SER A 158 -15.54 3.96 13.72
C SER A 158 -15.58 3.02 12.53
N PHE A 159 -14.42 2.70 11.94
CA PHE A 159 -14.31 1.73 10.84
C PHE A 159 -14.62 0.31 11.30
N LEU A 160 -14.14 -0.11 12.47
CA LEU A 160 -14.48 -1.41 13.05
C LEU A 160 -15.99 -1.56 13.29
N ARG A 161 -16.66 -0.50 13.81
CA ARG A 161 -18.12 -0.45 14.00
C ARG A 161 -18.90 -0.43 12.70
N ALA A 162 -18.38 0.27 11.68
CA ALA A 162 -18.95 0.27 10.34
C ALA A 162 -18.89 -1.12 9.68
N SER A 163 -18.05 -2.02 10.21
CA SER A 163 -17.93 -3.39 9.76
C SER A 163 -17.55 -3.48 8.28
N THR A 164 -16.59 -2.65 7.86
CA THR A 164 -16.08 -2.65 6.49
C THR A 164 -14.78 -3.47 6.37
N PRO A 165 -14.53 -4.13 5.22
CA PRO A 165 -13.32 -4.91 5.00
C PRO A 165 -12.06 -4.05 4.82
N ASP A 166 -12.20 -2.73 4.84
CA ASP A 166 -11.14 -1.78 4.53
C ASP A 166 -10.81 -0.89 5.74
N GLY A 167 -10.75 -1.49 6.93
CA GLY A 167 -10.45 -0.80 8.19
C GLY A 167 -9.07 -0.12 8.27
N GLU A 168 -8.19 -0.39 7.31
CA GLU A 168 -6.85 0.20 7.19
C GLU A 168 -6.83 1.53 6.42
N ILE A 169 -7.91 1.87 5.72
CA ILE A 169 -8.04 3.07 4.89
C ILE A 169 -7.72 4.39 5.62
N PRO A 170 -8.05 4.57 6.91
CA PRO A 170 -7.60 5.73 7.67
C PRO A 170 -6.07 5.91 7.69
N THR A 171 -5.31 4.82 7.82
CA THR A 171 -3.83 4.85 7.79
C THR A 171 -3.35 5.28 6.41
N ASP A 172 -3.80 4.60 5.36
CA ASP A 172 -3.37 4.87 3.99
C ASP A 172 -3.68 6.31 3.57
N HIS A 173 -4.84 6.83 3.96
CA HIS A 173 -5.23 8.22 3.71
C HIS A 173 -4.30 9.20 4.42
N ALA A 174 -3.97 8.95 5.69
CA ALA A 174 -3.10 9.82 6.46
C ALA A 174 -1.66 9.82 5.93
N ILE A 175 -1.17 8.67 5.42
CA ILE A 175 0.14 8.56 4.77
C ILE A 175 0.13 9.42 3.51
N LEU A 176 -0.86 9.23 2.65
CA LEU A 176 -1.02 9.98 1.40
C LEU A 176 -1.06 11.50 1.66
N ALA A 177 -1.91 11.93 2.58
CA ALA A 177 -2.07 13.34 2.94
C ALA A 177 -0.76 13.94 3.46
N THR A 178 -0.05 13.20 4.31
CA THR A 178 1.23 13.64 4.90
C THR A 178 2.32 13.77 3.84
N LEU A 179 2.48 12.79 2.95
CA LEU A 179 3.47 12.83 1.88
C LEU A 179 3.27 14.04 0.96
N TYR A 180 2.04 14.31 0.52
CA TYR A 180 1.73 15.48 -0.30
C TYR A 180 1.97 16.80 0.44
N ARG A 181 1.57 16.88 1.73
CA ARG A 181 1.78 18.07 2.55
C ARG A 181 3.27 18.39 2.68
N VAL A 182 4.10 17.40 3.03
CA VAL A 182 5.54 17.57 3.20
C VAL A 182 6.21 17.92 1.87
N ALA A 183 5.88 17.22 0.78
CA ALA A 183 6.40 17.56 -0.55
C ALA A 183 6.11 19.02 -0.93
N SER A 184 4.88 19.48 -0.69
CA SER A 184 4.50 20.86 -0.96
C SER A 184 5.20 21.87 -0.04
N GLN A 185 5.43 21.54 1.24
CA GLN A 185 6.12 22.42 2.20
C GLN A 185 7.59 22.65 1.82
N HIS A 186 8.28 21.59 1.39
CA HIS A 186 9.68 21.67 0.95
C HIS A 186 9.83 22.06 -0.53
N GLY A 187 8.72 22.32 -1.24
CA GLY A 187 8.74 22.65 -2.66
C GLY A 187 9.29 21.52 -3.55
N VAL A 188 9.23 20.28 -3.07
CA VAL A 188 9.68 19.07 -3.77
C VAL A 188 8.57 18.55 -4.67
N ARG A 189 8.95 18.11 -5.89
CA ARG A 189 7.98 17.65 -6.90
C ARG A 189 7.85 16.14 -6.97
N TYR A 190 8.80 15.37 -6.46
CA TYR A 190 8.79 13.92 -6.59
C TYR A 190 8.64 13.27 -5.24
N ILE A 191 7.63 12.40 -5.13
CA ILE A 191 7.46 11.46 -4.02
C ILE A 191 7.76 10.08 -4.57
N ILE A 192 8.83 9.45 -4.10
CA ILE A 192 9.24 8.12 -4.52
C ILE A 192 8.65 7.08 -3.57
N LEU A 193 7.98 6.07 -4.12
CA LEU A 193 7.24 5.07 -3.37
C LEU A 193 7.77 3.66 -3.66
N GLY A 194 7.61 2.77 -2.69
CA GLY A 194 7.90 1.33 -2.82
C GLY A 194 6.81 0.54 -3.56
N THR A 195 5.68 1.17 -3.87
CA THR A 195 4.62 0.51 -4.67
C THR A 195 5.16 0.13 -6.04
N ASN A 196 4.82 -1.07 -6.51
CA ASN A 196 5.35 -1.59 -7.76
C ASN A 196 4.41 -2.64 -8.37
N VAL A 197 4.55 -2.90 -9.67
CA VAL A 197 3.69 -3.88 -10.37
C VAL A 197 3.99 -5.30 -9.91
N ILE A 198 5.26 -5.60 -9.62
CA ILE A 198 5.74 -6.94 -9.27
C ILE A 198 5.04 -7.53 -8.04
N SER A 199 4.74 -6.72 -7.00
CA SER A 199 4.17 -7.19 -5.73
C SER A 199 2.79 -6.60 -5.37
N GLU A 200 2.25 -5.63 -6.12
CA GLU A 200 1.02 -4.88 -5.75
C GLU A 200 -0.07 -4.77 -6.84
N ALA A 201 0.14 -5.26 -8.07
CA ALA A 201 -0.81 -5.08 -9.16
C ALA A 201 -2.14 -5.85 -8.99
N VAL A 202 -2.12 -7.01 -8.34
CA VAL A 202 -3.28 -7.82 -8.00
C VAL A 202 -3.75 -7.47 -6.58
N MET A 203 -4.90 -6.80 -6.48
CA MET A 203 -5.63 -6.55 -5.25
C MET A 203 -7.09 -6.23 -5.62
N PRO A 204 -8.08 -7.00 -5.16
CA PRO A 204 -9.48 -6.70 -5.41
C PRO A 204 -9.89 -5.32 -4.87
N LEU A 205 -10.64 -4.55 -5.67
CA LEU A 205 -11.07 -3.20 -5.29
C LEU A 205 -11.90 -3.20 -3.99
N LYS A 206 -12.76 -4.21 -3.82
CA LYS A 206 -13.61 -4.38 -2.64
C LYS A 206 -12.87 -4.82 -1.38
N TRP A 207 -11.58 -5.15 -1.47
CA TRP A 207 -10.75 -5.51 -0.30
C TRP A 207 -10.00 -4.30 0.30
N GLY A 208 -10.00 -3.14 -0.37
CA GLY A 208 -9.44 -1.90 0.19
C GLY A 208 -8.91 -0.91 -0.86
N TYR A 209 -9.74 0.06 -1.24
CA TYR A 209 -9.37 1.15 -2.17
C TYR A 209 -9.92 2.54 -1.79
N GLY A 210 -10.60 2.68 -0.64
CA GLY A 210 -11.27 3.91 -0.22
C GLY A 210 -10.37 5.09 0.20
N TYR A 211 -9.04 4.97 0.14
CA TYR A 211 -8.12 5.94 0.77
C TYR A 211 -8.00 7.26 0.02
N PHE A 212 -8.49 7.37 -1.20
CA PHE A 212 -8.65 8.68 -1.88
C PHE A 212 -9.99 9.37 -1.55
N ASP A 213 -10.95 8.64 -1.00
CA ASP A 213 -12.29 9.17 -0.72
C ASP A 213 -12.38 9.73 0.70
N LEU A 214 -11.98 10.99 0.85
CA LEU A 214 -12.11 11.70 2.12
C LEU A 214 -13.56 11.73 2.62
N LYS A 215 -14.55 11.81 1.73
CA LYS A 215 -15.97 11.85 2.13
C LYS A 215 -16.41 10.52 2.70
N TYR A 216 -15.95 9.39 2.15
CA TYR A 216 -16.17 8.07 2.73
C TYR A 216 -15.67 7.98 4.17
N ILE A 217 -14.42 8.40 4.41
CA ILE A 217 -13.80 8.41 5.74
C ILE A 217 -14.58 9.31 6.70
N GLU A 218 -14.89 10.55 6.29
CA GLU A 218 -15.64 11.51 7.11
C GLU A 218 -17.07 11.04 7.41
N ASN A 219 -17.74 10.36 6.47
CA ASN A 219 -19.09 9.85 6.68
C ASN A 219 -19.14 8.67 7.65
N ILE A 220 -18.19 7.72 7.56
CA ILE A 220 -18.06 6.65 8.54
C ILE A 220 -17.81 7.24 9.93
N HIS A 221 -16.86 8.16 10.03
CA HIS A 221 -16.51 8.79 11.30
C HIS A 221 -17.66 9.62 11.87
N LYS A 222 -18.40 10.37 11.05
CA LYS A 222 -19.60 11.09 11.49
C LYS A 222 -20.67 10.17 12.07
N ARG A 223 -20.81 8.95 11.54
CA ARG A 223 -21.84 7.99 11.97
C ARG A 223 -21.46 7.24 13.25
N PHE A 224 -20.19 6.86 13.40
CA PHE A 224 -19.76 5.95 14.46
C PHE A 224 -18.74 6.53 15.44
N GLY A 225 -18.15 7.67 15.10
CA GLY A 225 -17.15 8.39 15.89
C GLY A 225 -17.78 9.32 16.90
N SER A 226 -16.97 9.73 17.86
CA SER A 226 -17.39 10.55 19.00
C SER A 226 -16.50 11.77 19.24
N ARG A 227 -15.31 11.79 18.65
CA ARG A 227 -14.32 12.86 18.81
C ARG A 227 -14.23 13.72 17.57
N LYS A 228 -13.80 14.96 17.72
CA LYS A 228 -13.46 15.79 16.57
C LYS A 228 -12.06 15.45 16.09
N LEU A 229 -11.94 15.10 14.82
CA LEU A 229 -10.65 14.94 14.15
C LEU A 229 -10.12 16.35 13.80
N SER A 230 -9.30 16.96 14.64
CA SER A 230 -8.79 18.32 14.43
C SER A 230 -7.41 18.34 13.77
N THR A 231 -6.60 17.32 14.03
CA THR A 231 -5.21 17.22 13.60
C THR A 231 -4.94 16.05 12.64
N PHE A 232 -5.90 15.13 12.49
CA PHE A 232 -5.82 14.04 11.52
C PHE A 232 -5.46 14.56 10.10
N PRO A 233 -4.40 14.04 9.45
CA PRO A 233 -4.03 14.44 8.10
C PRO A 233 -5.12 14.09 7.10
N ARG A 234 -5.53 15.07 6.29
CA ARG A 234 -6.56 14.90 5.27
C ARG A 234 -6.11 15.42 3.93
N VAL A 235 -6.59 14.77 2.89
CA VAL A 235 -6.47 15.30 1.54
C VAL A 235 -7.74 15.01 0.73
N GLY A 236 -8.48 16.06 0.39
CA GLY A 236 -9.66 15.97 -0.47
C GLY A 236 -9.31 16.15 -1.96
N LEU A 237 -10.25 15.86 -2.85
CA LEU A 237 -10.07 16.02 -4.31
C LEU A 237 -9.58 17.42 -4.73
N PRO A 238 -10.09 18.55 -4.21
CA PRO A 238 -9.58 19.87 -4.57
C PRO A 238 -8.11 20.08 -4.16
N GLN A 239 -7.72 19.53 -3.02
CA GLN A 239 -6.35 19.63 -2.52
C GLN A 239 -5.41 18.71 -3.30
N LEU A 240 -5.85 17.51 -3.67
CA LEU A 240 -5.13 16.64 -4.61
C LEU A 240 -4.94 17.32 -5.96
N PHE A 241 -5.96 18.01 -6.49
CA PHE A 241 -5.83 18.79 -7.71
C PHE A 241 -4.78 19.89 -7.56
N TYR A 242 -4.81 20.65 -6.46
CA TYR A 242 -3.80 21.65 -6.17
C TYR A 242 -2.39 21.06 -6.14
N TYR A 243 -2.18 19.95 -5.44
CA TYR A 243 -0.86 19.31 -5.37
C TYR A 243 -0.39 18.78 -6.72
N ARG A 244 -1.24 18.08 -7.45
CA ARG A 244 -0.85 17.42 -8.71
C ARG A 244 -0.75 18.38 -9.89
N VAL A 245 -1.62 19.37 -9.98
CA VAL A 245 -1.70 20.27 -11.15
C VAL A 245 -0.95 21.58 -10.90
N ILE A 246 -1.17 22.23 -9.75
CA ILE A 246 -0.57 23.53 -9.46
C ILE A 246 0.86 23.36 -8.92
N LYS A 247 1.05 22.50 -7.91
CA LYS A 247 2.39 22.22 -7.36
C LYS A 247 3.19 21.22 -8.21
N ARG A 248 2.53 20.51 -9.13
CA ARG A 248 3.14 19.50 -10.01
C ARG A 248 3.88 18.41 -9.23
N VAL A 249 3.30 18.00 -8.10
CA VAL A 249 3.80 16.88 -7.32
C VAL A 249 3.41 15.57 -8.03
N GLN A 250 4.39 14.70 -8.23
CA GLN A 250 4.28 13.42 -8.89
C GLN A 250 4.72 12.30 -7.95
N MET A 251 3.93 11.24 -7.91
CA MET A 251 4.29 10.00 -7.22
C MET A 251 4.91 9.05 -8.23
N VAL A 252 6.07 8.50 -7.87
CA VAL A 252 6.86 7.63 -8.75
C VAL A 252 7.17 6.32 -8.04
N SER A 253 6.73 5.23 -8.64
CA SER A 253 7.08 3.87 -8.27
C SER A 253 8.44 3.50 -8.86
N ILE A 254 9.53 3.92 -8.21
CA ILE A 254 10.89 3.76 -8.77
C ILE A 254 11.28 2.30 -8.99
N LEU A 255 10.72 1.37 -8.21
CA LEU A 255 11.01 -0.05 -8.35
C LEU A 255 10.54 -0.64 -9.69
N ASN A 256 9.60 0.02 -10.39
CA ASN A 256 9.21 -0.38 -11.75
C ASN A 256 10.28 -0.04 -12.81
N TYR A 257 11.23 0.84 -12.49
CA TYR A 257 12.37 1.23 -13.33
C TYR A 257 13.64 0.42 -12.98
N LEU A 258 13.46 -0.70 -12.28
CA LEU A 258 14.54 -1.58 -11.85
C LEU A 258 14.14 -3.02 -12.17
N SER A 259 15.13 -3.90 -12.27
CA SER A 259 14.91 -5.35 -12.25
C SER A 259 14.63 -5.80 -10.81
N TYR A 260 13.51 -5.34 -10.25
CA TYR A 260 13.18 -5.55 -8.85
C TYR A 260 12.80 -7.01 -8.56
N ASP A 261 13.66 -7.68 -7.80
CA ASP A 261 13.40 -8.99 -7.20
C ASP A 261 13.29 -8.84 -5.68
N LYS A 262 12.20 -9.35 -5.10
CA LYS A 262 11.90 -9.14 -3.69
C LYS A 262 12.92 -9.82 -2.77
N GLN A 263 13.33 -11.05 -3.11
CA GLN A 263 14.28 -11.81 -2.29
C GLN A 263 15.68 -11.18 -2.35
N GLN A 264 16.11 -10.76 -3.53
CA GLN A 264 17.37 -10.06 -3.70
C GLN A 264 17.35 -8.70 -2.99
N ALA A 265 16.25 -7.96 -3.07
CA ALA A 265 16.09 -6.70 -2.33
C ALA A 265 16.21 -6.91 -0.82
N MET A 266 15.54 -7.94 -0.27
CA MET A 266 15.66 -8.33 1.14
C MET A 266 17.10 -8.65 1.51
N LYS A 267 17.79 -9.48 0.73
CA LYS A 267 19.19 -9.83 0.96
C LYS A 267 20.08 -8.58 1.00
N THR A 268 19.94 -7.69 0.02
CA THR A 268 20.71 -6.44 -0.04
C THR A 268 20.49 -5.55 1.18
N ILE A 269 19.25 -5.34 1.61
CA ILE A 269 18.99 -4.48 2.79
C ILE A 269 19.43 -5.15 4.10
N GLN A 270 19.43 -6.48 4.18
CA GLN A 270 19.99 -7.21 5.33
C GLN A 270 21.50 -7.01 5.41
N GLU A 271 22.21 -7.25 4.30
CA GLU A 271 23.67 -7.19 4.24
C GLU A 271 24.20 -5.75 4.40
N GLU A 272 23.65 -4.82 3.63
CA GLU A 272 24.14 -3.44 3.59
C GLU A 272 23.59 -2.61 4.75
N LEU A 273 22.31 -2.77 5.07
CA LEU A 273 21.59 -1.91 6.02
C LEU A 273 21.35 -2.55 7.38
N GLY A 274 21.61 -3.84 7.55
CA GLY A 274 21.31 -4.54 8.80
C GLY A 274 19.80 -4.60 9.08
N TRP A 275 18.98 -4.55 8.03
CA TRP A 275 17.53 -4.70 8.13
C TRP A 275 17.19 -6.07 8.71
N VAL A 276 16.23 -6.12 9.62
CA VAL A 276 15.79 -7.36 10.28
C VAL A 276 14.43 -7.77 9.73
N ASN A 277 14.32 -9.04 9.33
CA ASN A 277 13.08 -9.60 8.81
C ASN A 277 12.05 -9.77 9.92
N TYR A 278 10.91 -9.10 9.77
CA TYR A 278 9.77 -9.16 10.69
C TYR A 278 8.68 -10.16 10.24
N GLY A 279 8.82 -10.76 9.06
CA GLY A 279 7.92 -11.79 8.51
C GLY A 279 7.06 -11.30 7.35
N GLY A 280 5.75 -11.54 7.43
CA GLY A 280 4.78 -11.33 6.35
C GLY A 280 4.68 -9.89 5.80
N LYS A 281 3.97 -9.73 4.68
CA LYS A 281 3.82 -8.43 4.01
C LYS A 281 2.95 -7.49 4.86
N HIS A 282 3.41 -6.24 5.05
CA HIS A 282 2.79 -5.21 5.89
C HIS A 282 2.81 -5.47 7.41
N HIS A 283 3.60 -6.44 7.87
CA HIS A 283 3.69 -6.78 9.29
C HIS A 283 4.52 -5.79 10.12
N GLU A 284 4.99 -4.69 9.50
CA GLU A 284 5.58 -3.54 10.20
C GLU A 284 4.58 -2.89 11.18
N SER A 285 3.28 -2.91 10.88
CA SER A 285 2.22 -2.39 11.74
C SER A 285 1.46 -3.52 12.45
N ILE A 286 1.35 -3.43 13.78
CA ILE A 286 0.64 -4.40 14.61
C ILE A 286 -0.86 -4.44 14.25
N TYR A 287 -1.48 -3.28 14.02
CA TYR A 287 -2.89 -3.20 13.65
C TYR A 287 -3.15 -3.82 12.28
N THR A 288 -2.33 -3.50 11.26
CA THR A 288 -2.45 -4.11 9.93
C THR A 288 -2.33 -5.62 9.99
N ARG A 289 -1.30 -6.11 10.70
CA ARG A 289 -1.10 -7.55 10.89
C ARG A 289 -2.31 -8.22 11.54
N PHE A 290 -2.82 -7.64 12.63
CA PHE A 290 -4.02 -8.12 13.29
C PHE A 290 -5.26 -8.08 12.37
N PHE A 291 -5.48 -6.96 11.68
CA PHE A 291 -6.64 -6.79 10.81
C PHE A 291 -6.64 -7.80 9.66
N GLN A 292 -5.48 -7.99 9.01
CA GLN A 292 -5.33 -8.90 7.87
C GLN A 292 -5.30 -10.38 8.27
N ALA A 293 -4.69 -10.75 9.40
CA ALA A 293 -4.59 -12.14 9.82
C ALA A 293 -5.74 -12.60 10.73
N TYR A 294 -6.41 -11.68 11.42
CA TYR A 294 -7.50 -12.00 12.35
C TYR A 294 -8.89 -11.65 11.79
N ILE A 295 -9.12 -10.35 11.51
CA ILE A 295 -10.46 -9.83 11.21
C ILE A 295 -10.90 -10.22 9.80
N LEU A 296 -10.07 -9.98 8.79
CA LEU A 296 -10.40 -10.23 7.39
C LEU A 296 -10.80 -11.69 7.11
N PRO A 297 -10.03 -12.70 7.55
CA PRO A 297 -10.38 -14.09 7.27
C PRO A 297 -11.65 -14.54 8.00
N ARG A 298 -11.85 -14.11 9.25
CA ARG A 298 -12.97 -14.54 10.10
C ARG A 298 -14.29 -13.86 9.76
N LYS A 299 -14.25 -12.55 9.51
CA LYS A 299 -15.45 -11.72 9.35
C LYS A 299 -15.86 -11.52 7.90
N PHE A 300 -14.88 -11.45 7.00
CA PHE A 300 -15.12 -11.10 5.59
C PHE A 300 -14.77 -12.24 4.63
N ASN A 301 -14.23 -13.36 5.12
CA ASN A 301 -13.70 -14.45 4.30
C ASN A 301 -12.64 -13.97 3.29
N ILE A 302 -11.83 -12.99 3.70
CA ILE A 302 -10.76 -12.39 2.89
C ILE A 302 -9.41 -12.83 3.43
N ASP A 303 -8.57 -13.42 2.57
CA ASP A 303 -7.16 -13.68 2.84
C ASP A 303 -6.30 -12.95 1.80
N LYS A 304 -5.71 -11.80 2.19
CA LYS A 304 -4.91 -10.96 1.30
C LYS A 304 -3.65 -11.68 0.77
N ARG A 305 -3.22 -12.79 1.40
CA ARG A 305 -2.11 -13.61 0.87
C ARG A 305 -2.40 -14.14 -0.53
N LYS A 306 -3.67 -14.42 -0.86
CA LYS A 306 -4.07 -14.81 -2.23
C LYS A 306 -3.65 -13.77 -3.26
N ALA A 307 -3.93 -12.50 -2.98
CA ALA A 307 -3.55 -11.38 -3.83
C ALA A 307 -2.02 -11.18 -3.84
N HIS A 308 -1.38 -11.21 -2.66
CA HIS A 308 0.07 -11.04 -2.55
C HIS A 308 0.87 -12.11 -3.29
N TYR A 309 0.55 -13.39 -3.11
CA TYR A 309 1.22 -14.48 -3.82
C TYR A 309 0.83 -14.51 -5.29
N SER A 310 -0.40 -14.16 -5.67
CA SER A 310 -0.78 -14.06 -7.08
C SER A 310 0.05 -13.02 -7.84
N ASN A 311 0.45 -11.91 -7.20
CA ASN A 311 1.40 -10.98 -7.79
C ASN A 311 2.76 -11.64 -8.07
N LEU A 312 3.31 -12.38 -7.10
CA LEU A 312 4.58 -13.08 -7.26
C LEU A 312 4.53 -14.20 -8.30
N VAL A 313 3.38 -14.86 -8.44
CA VAL A 313 3.13 -15.84 -9.52
C VAL A 313 3.10 -15.15 -10.87
N CYS A 314 2.39 -14.03 -11.00
CA CYS A 314 2.30 -13.30 -12.26
C CYS A 314 3.64 -12.65 -12.65
N SER A 315 4.49 -12.28 -11.68
CA SER A 315 5.83 -11.74 -11.94
C SER A 315 6.90 -12.80 -12.21
N GLY A 316 6.58 -14.08 -12.02
CA GLY A 316 7.53 -15.19 -12.15
C GLY A 316 8.49 -15.37 -10.97
N GLN A 317 8.30 -14.64 -9.86
CA GLN A 317 9.11 -14.78 -8.64
C GLN A 317 8.67 -15.93 -7.73
N MET A 318 7.52 -16.53 -8.01
CA MET A 318 6.97 -17.68 -7.29
C MET A 318 6.20 -18.58 -8.27
N THR A 319 6.28 -19.89 -8.09
CA THR A 319 5.40 -20.82 -8.83
C THR A 319 4.01 -20.86 -8.20
N ARG A 320 3.00 -21.23 -9.00
CA ARG A 320 1.63 -21.39 -8.50
C ARG A 320 1.56 -22.48 -7.42
N GLU A 321 2.32 -23.56 -7.60
CA GLU A 321 2.41 -24.68 -6.67
C GLU A 321 2.98 -24.25 -5.33
N GLN A 322 4.08 -23.48 -5.34
CA GLN A 322 4.63 -22.87 -4.12
C GLN A 322 3.61 -21.96 -3.44
N ALA A 323 2.90 -21.12 -4.20
CA ALA A 323 1.88 -20.22 -3.64
C ALA A 323 0.76 -21.01 -2.94
N LEU A 324 0.28 -22.09 -3.56
CA LEU A 324 -0.73 -22.97 -2.96
C LEU A 324 -0.21 -23.71 -1.73
N ASP A 325 1.07 -24.11 -1.73
CA ASP A 325 1.69 -24.77 -0.58
C ASP A 325 1.81 -23.82 0.61
N GLU A 326 2.27 -22.59 0.38
CA GLU A 326 2.36 -21.54 1.42
C GLU A 326 0.98 -21.19 2.02
N MET A 327 -0.09 -21.28 1.23
CA MET A 327 -1.45 -21.06 1.73
C MET A 327 -1.94 -22.12 2.73
N LYS A 328 -1.31 -23.32 2.77
CA LYS A 328 -1.62 -24.35 3.77
C LYS A 328 -1.13 -23.96 5.16
N ASN A 329 -0.08 -23.16 5.22
CA ASN A 329 0.43 -22.64 6.47
C ASN A 329 -0.48 -21.51 6.97
N PRO A 330 -0.68 -21.37 8.29
CA PRO A 330 -1.40 -20.24 8.82
C PRO A 330 -0.65 -18.95 8.48
N ALA A 331 -1.39 -17.87 8.19
CA ALA A 331 -0.80 -16.57 7.88
C ALA A 331 0.12 -16.04 8.99
N PHE A 332 -0.16 -16.47 10.23
CA PHE A 332 0.60 -16.07 11.40
C PHE A 332 0.58 -17.16 12.48
N SER A 333 1.58 -17.17 13.36
CA SER A 333 1.58 -18.12 14.47
C SER A 333 0.38 -17.85 15.39
N PRO A 334 -0.36 -18.89 15.82
CA PRO A 334 -1.54 -18.72 16.66
C PRO A 334 -1.28 -17.91 17.93
N ASP A 335 -0.12 -18.13 18.58
CA ASP A 335 0.26 -17.39 19.78
C ASP A 335 0.46 -15.91 19.51
N LYS A 336 1.23 -15.53 18.48
CA LYS A 336 1.43 -14.11 18.19
C LYS A 336 0.15 -13.43 17.74
N LEU A 337 -0.75 -14.15 17.06
CA LEU A 337 -2.06 -13.59 16.69
C LEU A 337 -2.95 -13.33 17.91
N ARG A 338 -2.88 -14.20 18.92
CA ARG A 338 -3.54 -13.98 20.22
C ARG A 338 -2.94 -12.76 20.92
N ASP A 339 -1.61 -12.67 20.99
CA ASP A 339 -0.92 -11.56 21.64
C ASP A 339 -1.24 -10.21 20.94
N ASP A 340 -1.23 -10.19 19.61
CA ASP A 340 -1.63 -9.01 18.81
C ASP A 340 -3.09 -8.62 19.06
N ARG A 341 -4.00 -9.61 19.13
CA ARG A 341 -5.41 -9.37 19.43
C ARG A 341 -5.60 -8.72 20.80
N GLU A 342 -5.01 -9.32 21.85
CA GLU A 342 -5.07 -8.80 23.21
C GLU A 342 -4.50 -7.37 23.27
N TYR A 343 -3.35 -7.14 22.63
CA TYR A 343 -2.73 -5.82 22.56
C TYR A 343 -3.62 -4.81 21.85
N VAL A 344 -4.17 -5.14 20.67
CA VAL A 344 -5.01 -4.23 19.89
C VAL A 344 -6.30 -3.88 20.64
N ILE A 345 -7.00 -4.86 21.20
CA ILE A 345 -8.24 -4.65 21.97
C ILE A 345 -7.96 -3.73 23.16
N LYS A 346 -6.91 -4.02 23.93
CA LYS A 346 -6.49 -3.22 25.08
C LYS A 346 -6.14 -1.79 24.66
N LYS A 347 -5.35 -1.62 23.60
CA LYS A 347 -4.89 -0.31 23.11
C LYS A 347 -6.04 0.54 22.55
N LEU A 348 -7.01 -0.09 21.88
CA LEU A 348 -8.25 0.55 21.45
C LEU A 348 -9.19 0.89 22.62
N GLY A 349 -8.94 0.37 23.82
CA GLY A 349 -9.70 0.69 25.03
C GLY A 349 -11.12 0.12 25.01
N ILE A 350 -11.31 -1.06 24.43
CA ILE A 350 -12.59 -1.78 24.40
C ILE A 350 -12.48 -3.11 25.16
N SER A 351 -13.61 -3.62 25.69
CA SER A 351 -13.67 -4.94 26.30
C SER A 351 -13.72 -6.04 25.24
N GLU A 352 -13.34 -7.25 25.64
CA GLU A 352 -13.47 -8.46 24.83
C GLU A 352 -14.92 -8.67 24.33
N GLU A 353 -15.88 -8.57 25.25
CA GLU A 353 -17.33 -8.68 24.93
C GLU A 353 -17.81 -7.64 23.92
N LYS A 354 -17.19 -6.45 23.89
CA LYS A 354 -17.56 -5.40 22.93
C LYS A 354 -16.90 -5.59 21.57
N PHE A 355 -15.77 -6.29 21.53
CA PHE A 355 -15.06 -6.59 20.30
C PHE A 355 -15.71 -7.74 19.53
N GLU A 356 -16.13 -8.79 20.23
CA GLU A 356 -17.01 -9.84 19.71
C GLU A 356 -18.38 -9.29 19.31
#